data_AF-A0A3D0X0X0-F1
#
_entry.id   AF-A0A3D0X0X0-F1
#
_cell.length_a   1.000
_cell.length_b   1.000
_cell.length_c   1.000
_cell.angle_alpha   90.00
_cell.angle_beta   90.00
_cell.angle_gamma   90.00
#
_symmetry.space_group_name_H-M   'P 1'
#
loop_
_entity.id
_entity.type
_entity.pdbx_description
1 polymer ?
#
loop_
_entity_poly.entity_id
_entity_poly.type
_entity_poly.pdbx_seq_one_letter_code
_entity_poly.pdbx_strand_id
1 'polypeptide(L)' 'MAIIRMTLEEIAAIPDEEFKEEEERAAKLPFVYDPDCPPLTEERAKELRFHRVNPKRKSS' A
#
# COMPACT_ATOMS: atom_id res chain seq x y z
N MET A 1 0.34 -12.23 -12.69
CA MET A 1 1.00 -11.32 -11.74
C MET A 1 2.50 -11.59 -11.83
N ALA A 2 3.27 -10.70 -12.44
CA ALA A 2 4.72 -10.87 -12.55
C ALA A 2 5.36 -10.43 -11.23
N ILE A 3 6.15 -11.30 -10.59
CA ILE A 3 6.92 -10.93 -9.40
C ILE A 3 8.21 -10.30 -9.90
N ILE A 4 8.28 -8.97 -9.87
CA ILE A 4 9.51 -8.23 -10.18
C ILE A 4 10.41 -8.34 -8.93
N ARG A 5 11.60 -8.91 -9.09
CA ARG A 5 12.62 -9.01 -8.04
C ARG A 5 13.71 -7.99 -8.33
N MET A 6 13.66 -6.84 -7.66
CA MET A 6 14.75 -5.86 -7.66
C MET A 6 15.54 -5.99 -6.36
N THR A 7 16.83 -5.77 -6.45
CA THR A 7 17.72 -5.63 -5.29
C THR A 7 17.57 -4.24 -4.66
N LEU A 8 18.04 -4.07 -3.43
CA LEU A 8 17.99 -2.78 -2.73
C LEU A 8 18.79 -1.68 -3.44
N GLU A 9 19.91 -2.03 -4.07
CA GLU A 9 20.75 -1.11 -4.83
C GLU A 9 20.04 -0.63 -6.09
N GLU A 10 19.31 -1.52 -6.77
CA GLU A 10 18.50 -1.17 -7.94
C GLU A 10 17.32 -0.26 -7.59
N ILE A 11 16.66 -0.47 -6.45
CA ILE A 11 15.59 0.41 -5.97
C ILE A 11 16.13 1.80 -5.60
N ALA A 12 17.30 1.85 -4.95
CA ALA A 12 17.94 3.11 -4.57
C ALA A 12 18.49 3.89 -5.78
N ALA A 13 18.68 3.24 -6.92
CA ALA A 13 19.13 3.86 -8.17
C ALA A 13 17.97 4.47 -8.99
N ILE A 14 16.70 4.25 -8.60
CA ILE A 14 15.54 4.86 -9.26
C ILE A 14 15.54 6.36 -8.97
N PRO A 15 15.46 7.22 -10.00
CA PRO A 15 15.48 8.67 -9.81
C PRO A 15 14.20 9.18 -9.13
N ASP A 16 14.34 10.20 -8.27
CA ASP A 16 13.21 10.82 -7.56
C ASP A 16 12.13 11.40 -8.49
N GLU A 17 12.50 11.76 -9.72
CA GLU A 17 11.56 12.24 -10.73
C GLU A 17 10.61 11.12 -11.20
N GLU A 18 11.09 9.90 -11.38
CA GLU A 18 10.24 8.75 -11.74
C GLU A 18 9.21 8.47 -10.65
N PHE A 19 9.61 8.60 -9.37
CA PHE A 19 8.68 8.45 -8.26
C PHE A 19 7.57 9.51 -8.28
N LYS A 20 7.92 10.78 -8.54
CA LYS A 20 6.93 11.86 -8.62
C LYS A 20 5.95 11.67 -9.77
N GLU A 21 6.45 11.27 -10.94
CA GLU A 21 5.59 11.02 -12.11
C GLU A 21 4.62 9.85 -11.85
N GLU A 22 5.07 8.79 -11.20
CA GLU A 22 4.22 7.67 -10.76
C GLU A 22 3.16 8.12 -9.74
N GLU A 23 3.53 8.93 -8.75
CA GLU A 23 2.59 9.46 -7.76
C GLU A 23 1.52 10.34 -8.42
N GLU A 24 1.91 11.23 -9.32
CA GLU A 24 0.97 12.08 -10.07
C GLU A 24 0.05 11.25 -10.99
N ARG A 25 0.58 10.19 -11.60
CA ARG A 25 -0.21 9.28 -12.43
C ARG A 25 -1.21 8.51 -11.57
N ALA A 26 -0.76 7.95 -10.44
CA ALA A 26 -1.60 7.21 -9.50
C ALA A 26 -2.71 8.10 -8.90
N ALA A 27 -2.41 9.37 -8.61
CA ALA A 27 -3.40 10.33 -8.11
C ALA A 27 -4.50 10.66 -9.14
N LYS A 28 -4.20 10.58 -10.44
CA LYS A 28 -5.17 10.80 -11.53
C LYS A 28 -6.00 9.56 -11.85
N LEU A 29 -5.61 8.38 -11.38
CA LEU A 29 -6.38 7.16 -11.62
C LEU A 29 -7.72 7.23 -10.87
N PRO A 30 -8.84 6.90 -11.54
CA PRO A 30 -10.12 6.86 -10.86
C PRO A 30 -10.09 5.76 -9.80
N PHE A 31 -10.48 6.12 -8.58
CA PHE A 31 -10.69 5.12 -7.53
C PHE A 31 -11.97 4.35 -7.84
N VAL A 32 -11.82 3.17 -8.45
CA VAL A 32 -12.95 2.28 -8.75
C VAL A 32 -13.25 1.47 -7.49
N TYR A 33 -14.40 1.72 -6.88
CA TYR A 33 -14.88 0.89 -5.77
C TYR A 33 -15.41 -0.41 -6.35
N ASP A 34 -14.83 -1.53 -5.94
CA ASP A 34 -15.31 -2.86 -6.32
C ASP A 34 -16.61 -3.16 -5.54
N PRO A 35 -17.76 -3.37 -6.23
CA PRO A 35 -19.03 -3.63 -5.57
C PRO A 35 -19.09 -4.99 -4.86
N ASP A 36 -18.23 -5.94 -5.25
CA ASP A 36 -18.11 -7.25 -4.61
C ASP A 36 -17.11 -7.25 -3.43
N CYS A 37 -16.43 -6.12 -3.18
CA CYS A 37 -15.52 -5.99 -2.05
C CYS A 37 -16.31 -5.83 -0.74
N PRO A 38 -16.24 -6.80 0.19
CA PRO A 38 -16.98 -6.72 1.44
C PRO A 38 -16.49 -5.53 2.27
N PRO A 39 -17.35 -4.88 3.05
CA PRO A 39 -16.96 -3.75 3.88
C PRO A 39 -15.85 -4.18 4.85
N LEU A 40 -14.81 -3.34 4.98
CA LEU A 40 -13.73 -3.60 5.91
C LEU A 40 -14.22 -3.39 7.34
N THR A 41 -14.58 -4.48 8.02
CA THR A 41 -14.95 -4.46 9.44
C THR A 41 -13.71 -4.43 10.34
N GLU A 42 -13.86 -3.99 11.59
CA GLU A 42 -12.75 -3.99 12.54
C GLU A 42 -12.17 -5.40 12.78
N GLU A 43 -13.01 -6.43 12.76
CA GLU A 43 -12.58 -7.82 12.90
C GLU A 43 -11.75 -8.28 11.71
N ARG A 44 -12.19 -7.95 10.48
CA ARG A 44 -11.40 -8.20 9.26
C ARG A 44 -10.10 -7.42 9.26
N ALA A 45 -10.12 -6.17 9.71
CA ALA A 45 -8.91 -5.35 9.81
C ALA A 45 -7.91 -5.91 10.83
N LYS A 46 -8.39 -6.50 11.94
CA LYS A 46 -7.57 -7.21 12.92
C LYS A 46 -7.04 -8.54 12.38
N GLU A 47 -7.86 -9.30 11.66
CA GLU A 47 -7.47 -10.56 10.99
C GLU A 47 -6.35 -10.33 9.96
N LEU A 48 -6.50 -9.30 9.13
CA LEU A 48 -5.51 -8.86 8.13
C LEU A 48 -4.31 -8.12 8.76
N ARG A 49 -4.33 -7.92 10.08
CA ARG A 49 -3.27 -7.26 10.86
C ARG A 49 -2.89 -5.88 10.33
N PHE A 50 -3.87 -5.09 9.90
CA PHE A 50 -3.60 -3.72 9.47
C PHE A 50 -3.02 -2.90 10.63
N HIS A 51 -1.75 -2.52 10.50
CA HIS A 51 -0.99 -1.80 11.53
C HIS A 51 -1.63 -0.48 11.98
N ARG A 52 -2.38 0.21 11.11
CA ARG A 52 -3.12 1.44 11.44
C ARG A 52 -4.29 1.19 12.40
N VAL A 53 -4.93 0.01 12.34
CA VAL A 53 -6.12 -0.33 13.14
C VAL A 53 -5.74 -1.09 14.41
N ASN A 54 -4.61 -1.81 14.40
CA ASN A 54 -4.08 -2.51 15.56
C ASN A 54 -2.76 -1.86 16.05
N PRO A 55 -2.82 -0.66 16.67
CA PRO A 55 -1.63 -0.06 17.24
C PRO A 55 -1.07 -0.99 18.33
N LYS A 56 0.23 -1.29 18.27
CA LYS A 56 0.90 -2.02 19.35
C LYS A 56 0.72 -1.22 20.63
N ARG A 57 0.12 -1.83 21.65
CA ARG A 57 0.05 -1.25 23.00
C ARG A 57 1.47 -0.88 23.41
N LYS A 58 1.72 0.41 23.64
CA LYS A 58 2.96 0.86 24.27
C LYS A 58 2.92 0.32 25.70
N SER A 59 3.79 -0.65 26.01
CA SER A 59 4.06 -1.04 27.38
C SER A 59 4.85 0.09 28.03
N SER A 60 4.23 0.77 29.00
CA SER A 60 4.89 1.70 29.92
C SER A 60 5.85 0.98 30.85
#